data_AF-A0A168D0H3-F1
#
_entry.id   AF-A0A168D0H3-F1
#
_cell.length_a   1.000
_cell.length_b   1.000
_cell.length_c   1.000
_cell.angle_alpha   90.00
_cell.angle_beta   90.00
_cell.angle_gamma   90.00
#
_symmetry.space_group_name_H-M   'P 1'
#
loop_
_entity.id
_entity.type
_entity.pdbx_description
1 polymer ?
#
loop_
_entity_poly.entity_id
_entity_poly.type
_entity_poly.pdbx_seq_one_letter_code
_entity_poly.pdbx_strand_id
1 'polypeptide(L)'
;MFDREFATAHSGQDAVVAECWRRTWWMVYVFDAFYAGTLGKVQFSVAHIDATADLPCEEVQYESATIPESISLREWDCREFDEEEKPFSSFAHLIGAIRCATLAKEASLKSDPRKKPDDVLHVADSILDSWLLLLPKTKKQVMLRSGEIDELLFQAHLLIHVVMIGFHRPLSDLKFNAVEDISSCARDPAPDGPTPEHINVHTVRVLRSVESQIRLLALPSRPFNHTPFCTCMVSEGTLALLSACKFLLRGHELAIARDQIRLTIGCLKNMGDLWPRTSRNVSQIQAIAKHVLGIEARAVPKDASGSAHSATSVSDGNGSSTDITSSSNSDVFSTIRDFDDICGWFDIGEMDSALPFWPADQSA
;
A
#
# COMPACT_ATOMS: atom_id res chain seq x y z
N MET A 1 -17.04 11.06 -23.71
CA MET A 1 -16.42 9.82 -23.21
C MET A 1 -16.95 9.43 -21.83
N PHE A 2 -17.12 10.38 -20.91
CA PHE A 2 -17.64 10.12 -19.55
C PHE A 2 -19.15 9.90 -19.48
N ASP A 3 -19.91 10.23 -20.53
CA ASP A 3 -21.35 9.97 -20.60
C ASP A 3 -21.64 8.53 -21.02
N ARG A 4 -22.64 7.89 -20.39
CA ARG A 4 -23.08 6.53 -20.70
C ARG A 4 -23.31 6.27 -22.19
N GLU A 5 -23.98 7.21 -22.86
CA GLU A 5 -24.38 7.10 -24.27
C GLU A 5 -23.21 7.23 -25.24
N PHE A 6 -22.06 7.77 -24.78
CA PHE A 6 -20.93 8.07 -25.65
C PHE A 6 -20.38 6.82 -26.34
N ALA A 7 -20.22 5.72 -25.60
CA ALA A 7 -19.67 4.48 -26.13
C ALA A 7 -20.54 3.93 -27.27
N THR A 8 -21.85 3.86 -27.06
CA THR A 8 -22.81 3.35 -28.05
C THR A 8 -22.92 4.27 -29.27
N ALA A 9 -22.88 5.60 -29.08
CA ALA A 9 -22.98 6.57 -30.16
C ALA A 9 -21.74 6.57 -31.09
N HIS A 10 -20.56 6.17 -30.57
CA HIS A 10 -19.29 6.25 -31.29
C HIS A 10 -18.65 4.89 -31.59
N SER A 11 -19.37 3.78 -31.35
CA SER A 11 -18.85 2.44 -31.61
C SER A 11 -19.17 1.89 -33.00
N GLY A 12 -20.10 2.52 -33.73
CA GLY A 12 -20.58 1.97 -35.00
C GLY A 12 -21.31 0.63 -34.83
N GLN A 13 -21.96 0.41 -33.69
CA GLN A 13 -22.63 -0.85 -33.30
C GLN A 13 -21.68 -2.03 -33.02
N ASP A 14 -20.38 -1.78 -32.91
CA ASP A 14 -19.41 -2.79 -32.49
C ASP A 14 -19.26 -2.81 -30.96
N ALA A 15 -19.50 -3.97 -30.34
CA ALA A 15 -19.45 -4.11 -28.88
C ALA A 15 -18.03 -3.96 -28.32
N VAL A 16 -17.00 -4.40 -29.04
CA VAL A 16 -15.59 -4.26 -28.65
C VAL A 16 -15.20 -2.79 -28.71
N VAL A 17 -15.59 -2.07 -29.77
CA VAL A 17 -15.30 -0.63 -29.87
C VAL A 17 -16.03 0.17 -28.78
N ALA A 18 -17.26 -0.22 -28.43
CA ALA A 18 -17.95 0.39 -27.29
C ALA A 18 -17.21 0.17 -25.96
N GLU A 19 -16.69 -1.04 -25.73
CA GLU A 19 -15.87 -1.36 -24.57
C GLU A 19 -14.54 -0.59 -24.57
N CYS A 20 -13.89 -0.43 -25.72
CA CYS A 20 -12.69 0.40 -25.86
C CYS A 20 -12.94 1.84 -25.39
N TRP A 21 -14.09 2.43 -25.73
CA TRP A 21 -14.44 3.78 -25.28
C TRP A 21 -14.64 3.87 -23.76
N ARG A 22 -15.34 2.89 -23.15
CA ARG A 22 -15.51 2.81 -21.70
C ARG A 22 -14.15 2.68 -20.99
N ARG A 23 -13.32 1.72 -21.41
CA ARG A 23 -11.96 1.50 -20.88
C ARG A 23 -11.08 2.74 -21.03
N THR A 24 -11.16 3.43 -22.15
CA THR A 24 -10.40 4.67 -22.39
C THR A 24 -10.76 5.75 -21.39
N TRP A 25 -12.06 6.01 -21.18
CA TRP A 25 -12.51 6.97 -20.17
C TRP A 25 -12.00 6.59 -18.77
N TRP A 26 -12.21 5.35 -18.36
CA TRP A 26 -11.84 4.91 -17.02
C TRP A 26 -10.32 4.86 -16.81
N MET A 27 -9.54 4.60 -17.85
CA MET A 27 -8.08 4.68 -17.76
C MET A 27 -7.59 6.14 -17.59
N VAL A 28 -8.23 7.10 -18.28
CA VAL A 28 -7.96 8.53 -18.04
C VAL A 28 -8.29 8.91 -16.60
N TYR A 29 -9.42 8.43 -16.08
CA TYR A 29 -9.81 8.60 -14.68
C TYR A 29 -8.76 8.02 -13.70
N VAL A 30 -8.31 6.79 -13.95
CA VAL A 30 -7.27 6.12 -13.15
C VAL A 30 -5.97 6.90 -13.15
N PHE A 31 -5.48 7.31 -14.32
CA PHE A 31 -4.21 8.03 -14.42
C PHE A 31 -4.25 9.40 -13.76
N ASP A 32 -5.32 10.18 -13.94
CA ASP A 32 -5.43 11.48 -13.31
C ASP A 32 -5.44 11.35 -11.77
N ALA A 33 -6.07 10.30 -11.22
CA ALA A 33 -6.08 10.04 -9.78
C ALA A 33 -4.68 9.70 -9.25
N PHE A 34 -3.98 8.82 -9.96
CA PHE A 34 -2.63 8.40 -9.58
C PHE A 34 -1.61 9.53 -9.72
N TYR A 35 -1.74 10.39 -10.73
CA TYR A 35 -0.92 11.58 -10.85
C TYR A 35 -1.21 12.58 -9.73
N ALA A 36 -2.48 12.81 -9.38
CA ALA A 36 -2.85 13.69 -8.28
C ALA A 36 -2.23 13.21 -6.95
N GLY A 37 -2.33 11.91 -6.65
CA GLY A 37 -1.69 11.31 -5.48
C GLY A 37 -0.16 11.41 -5.50
N THR A 38 0.47 11.05 -6.62
CA THR A 38 1.94 11.03 -6.78
C THR A 38 2.58 12.42 -6.71
N LEU A 39 1.85 13.47 -7.12
CA LEU A 39 2.34 14.84 -7.12
C LEU A 39 1.92 15.62 -5.87
N GLY A 40 1.24 14.98 -4.92
CA GLY A 40 0.70 15.66 -3.73
C GLY A 40 -0.30 16.77 -4.06
N LYS A 41 -0.92 16.72 -5.24
CA LYS A 41 -1.84 17.78 -5.69
C LYS A 41 -3.20 17.61 -5.01
N VAL A 42 -3.79 18.72 -4.60
CA VAL A 42 -5.15 18.74 -4.05
C VAL A 42 -6.18 18.47 -5.15
N GLN A 43 -5.89 18.90 -6.38
CA GLN A 43 -6.83 18.89 -7.49
C GLN A 43 -6.70 17.64 -8.36
N PHE A 44 -7.76 16.84 -8.38
CA PHE A 44 -7.98 15.70 -9.26
C PHE A 44 -8.93 16.22 -10.35
N SER A 45 -8.42 16.44 -11.57
CA SER A 45 -9.09 17.24 -12.60
C SER A 45 -10.37 16.58 -13.11
N VAL A 46 -10.39 15.25 -13.18
CA VAL A 46 -11.55 14.48 -13.64
C VAL A 46 -12.42 13.94 -12.50
N ALA A 47 -12.00 14.11 -11.24
CA ALA A 47 -12.79 13.75 -10.04
C ALA A 47 -14.18 14.36 -10.02
N HIS A 48 -14.22 15.63 -10.41
CA HIS A 48 -15.39 16.48 -10.27
C HIS A 48 -16.34 16.33 -11.47
N ILE A 49 -15.97 15.48 -12.43
CA ILE A 49 -16.84 15.12 -13.55
C ILE A 49 -17.81 14.06 -13.04
N ASP A 50 -19.11 14.36 -13.15
CA ASP A 50 -20.18 13.39 -12.87
C ASP A 50 -20.24 12.37 -14.02
N ALA A 51 -19.34 11.40 -13.96
CA ALA A 51 -19.22 10.36 -14.97
C ALA A 51 -20.41 9.39 -14.87
N THR A 52 -21.06 9.13 -16.00
CA THR A 52 -22.16 8.17 -16.11
C THR A 52 -21.79 6.95 -16.97
N ALA A 53 -20.57 6.92 -17.51
CA ALA A 53 -20.04 5.79 -18.26
C ALA A 53 -20.14 4.49 -17.46
N ASP A 54 -20.65 3.44 -18.09
CA ASP A 54 -20.74 2.13 -17.46
C ASP A 54 -19.33 1.55 -17.20
N LEU A 55 -19.28 0.57 -16.29
CA LEU A 55 -18.05 -0.05 -15.83
C LEU A 55 -17.49 -1.04 -16.87
N PRO A 56 -16.16 -1.13 -17.03
CA PRO A 56 -15.53 -2.08 -17.96
C PRO A 56 -15.77 -3.54 -17.57
N CYS A 57 -15.76 -4.43 -18.55
CA CYS A 57 -15.83 -5.88 -18.33
C CYS A 57 -14.45 -6.47 -17.94
N GLU A 58 -14.41 -7.77 -17.65
CA GLU A 58 -13.15 -8.47 -17.32
C GLU A 58 -12.16 -8.48 -18.50
N GLU A 59 -10.86 -8.56 -18.20
CA GLU A 59 -9.81 -8.63 -19.24
C GLU A 59 -10.03 -9.82 -20.18
N VAL A 60 -10.33 -11.01 -19.62
CA VAL A 60 -10.59 -12.21 -20.43
C VAL A 60 -11.78 -12.04 -21.40
N GLN A 61 -12.80 -11.28 -21.01
CA GLN A 61 -13.97 -11.00 -21.84
C GLN A 61 -13.61 -10.03 -22.97
N TYR A 62 -12.82 -9.00 -22.65
CA TYR A 62 -12.33 -8.03 -23.62
C TYR A 62 -11.37 -8.66 -24.64
N GLU A 63 -10.39 -9.43 -24.17
CA GLU A 63 -9.38 -10.08 -25.02
C GLU A 63 -9.99 -11.14 -25.94
N SER A 64 -11.04 -11.83 -25.49
CA SER A 64 -11.77 -12.81 -26.30
C SER A 64 -12.86 -12.18 -27.19
N ALA A 65 -13.00 -10.85 -27.19
CA ALA A 65 -14.07 -10.12 -27.88
C ALA A 65 -15.50 -10.55 -27.51
N THR A 66 -15.67 -11.19 -26.34
CA THR A 66 -16.97 -11.65 -25.82
C THR A 66 -17.45 -10.66 -24.77
N ILE A 67 -17.90 -9.49 -25.25
CA ILE A 67 -18.27 -8.36 -24.38
C ILE A 67 -19.66 -8.62 -23.77
N PRO A 68 -19.79 -8.69 -22.43
CA PRO A 68 -21.07 -8.83 -21.77
C PRO A 68 -21.88 -7.53 -21.81
N GLU A 69 -23.12 -7.59 -21.33
CA GLU A 69 -23.89 -6.38 -21.01
C GLU A 69 -23.13 -5.52 -19.98
N SER A 70 -23.09 -4.21 -20.20
CA SER A 70 -22.36 -3.29 -19.34
C SER A 70 -23.10 -3.07 -18.02
N ILE A 71 -22.35 -2.98 -16.92
CA ILE A 71 -22.90 -2.74 -15.59
C ILE A 71 -22.73 -1.27 -15.24
N SER A 72 -23.79 -0.63 -14.77
CA SER A 72 -23.78 0.80 -14.50
C SER A 72 -23.06 1.16 -13.19
N LEU A 73 -22.59 2.40 -13.08
CA LEU A 73 -22.06 2.93 -11.81
C LEU A 73 -23.09 2.90 -10.68
N ARG A 74 -24.37 3.12 -11.00
CA ARG A 74 -25.45 3.07 -10.00
C ARG A 74 -25.55 1.69 -9.37
N GLU A 75 -25.39 0.63 -10.16
CA GLU A 75 -25.40 -0.74 -9.62
C GLU A 75 -24.20 -1.00 -8.73
N TRP A 76 -23.02 -0.47 -9.08
CA TRP A 76 -21.86 -0.52 -8.19
C TRP A 76 -22.10 0.21 -6.86
N ASP A 77 -22.70 1.40 -6.92
CA ASP A 77 -22.99 2.23 -5.75
C ASP A 77 -24.12 1.67 -4.87
N CYS A 78 -24.78 0.59 -5.27
CA CYS A 78 -25.85 -0.10 -4.50
C CYS A 78 -25.55 -1.58 -4.23
N ARG A 79 -24.33 -2.05 -4.53
CA ARG A 79 -23.97 -3.48 -4.52
C ARG A 79 -24.14 -4.17 -3.15
N GLU A 80 -24.09 -3.41 -2.06
CA GLU A 80 -24.31 -3.93 -0.71
C GLU A 80 -25.76 -4.37 -0.43
N PHE A 81 -26.70 -3.97 -1.30
CA PHE A 81 -28.12 -4.30 -1.19
C PHE A 81 -28.56 -5.40 -2.18
N ASP A 82 -27.67 -5.87 -3.04
CA ASP A 82 -27.98 -6.92 -4.00
C ASP A 82 -28.03 -8.30 -3.30
N GLU A 83 -29.06 -9.11 -3.60
CA GLU A 83 -29.21 -10.47 -3.04
C GLU A 83 -28.16 -11.45 -3.59
N GLU A 84 -27.76 -11.24 -4.86
CA GLU A 84 -26.75 -12.03 -5.56
C GLU A 84 -25.51 -11.16 -5.85
N GLU A 85 -24.34 -11.77 -5.70
CA GLU A 85 -23.07 -11.12 -5.98
C GLU A 85 -22.90 -10.87 -7.49
N LYS A 86 -22.93 -9.60 -7.89
CA LYS A 86 -22.73 -9.20 -9.29
C LYS A 86 -21.28 -9.42 -9.74
N PRO A 87 -21.05 -9.82 -11.01
CA PRO A 87 -19.73 -10.12 -11.54
C PRO A 87 -18.95 -8.86 -11.93
N PHE A 88 -18.70 -7.95 -10.98
CA PHE A 88 -17.89 -6.76 -11.23
C PHE A 88 -16.45 -7.12 -11.59
N SER A 89 -15.94 -6.52 -12.66
CA SER A 89 -14.59 -6.79 -13.14
C SER A 89 -13.51 -6.28 -12.19
N SER A 90 -12.27 -6.77 -12.35
CA SER A 90 -11.14 -6.21 -11.61
C SER A 90 -10.90 -4.72 -11.93
N PHE A 91 -11.25 -4.28 -13.14
CA PHE A 91 -11.23 -2.87 -13.52
C PHE A 91 -12.28 -2.08 -12.72
N ALA A 92 -13.51 -2.57 -12.62
CA ALA A 92 -14.55 -1.96 -11.80
C ALA A 92 -14.10 -1.79 -10.34
N HIS A 93 -13.42 -2.80 -9.79
CA HIS A 93 -12.88 -2.73 -8.44
C HIS A 93 -11.78 -1.68 -8.27
N LEU A 94 -10.87 -1.53 -9.25
CA LEU A 94 -9.87 -0.46 -9.24
C LEU A 94 -10.53 0.94 -9.30
N ILE A 95 -11.53 1.11 -10.16
CA ILE A 95 -12.32 2.35 -10.24
C ILE A 95 -12.97 2.65 -8.89
N GLY A 96 -13.60 1.62 -8.29
CA GLY A 96 -14.20 1.69 -6.96
C GLY A 96 -13.21 2.10 -5.88
N ALA A 97 -12.00 1.53 -5.89
CA ALA A 97 -10.95 1.87 -4.92
C ALA A 97 -10.55 3.34 -5.03
N ILE A 98 -10.41 3.87 -6.26
CA ILE A 98 -10.10 5.28 -6.51
C ILE A 98 -11.25 6.18 -6.06
N ARG A 99 -12.51 5.80 -6.31
CA ARG A 99 -13.69 6.52 -5.80
C ARG A 99 -13.68 6.57 -4.27
N CYS A 100 -13.45 5.44 -3.60
CA CYS A 100 -13.34 5.37 -2.14
C CYS A 100 -12.20 6.26 -1.60
N ALA A 101 -11.01 6.19 -2.20
CA ALA A 101 -9.88 7.05 -1.83
C ALA A 101 -10.20 8.55 -1.99
N THR A 102 -10.91 8.91 -3.06
CA THR A 102 -11.33 10.29 -3.34
C THR A 102 -12.35 10.76 -2.31
N LEU A 103 -13.38 9.97 -2.03
CA LEU A 103 -14.41 10.28 -1.04
C LEU A 103 -13.82 10.42 0.37
N ALA A 104 -12.91 9.54 0.78
CA ALA A 104 -12.21 9.64 2.06
C ALA A 104 -11.42 10.95 2.15
N LYS A 105 -10.67 11.33 1.10
CA LYS A 105 -9.92 12.60 1.04
C LYS A 105 -10.86 13.81 1.11
N GLU A 106 -11.96 13.79 0.36
CA GLU A 106 -12.93 14.88 0.38
C GLU A 106 -13.61 15.06 1.74
N ALA A 107 -13.94 13.95 2.41
CA ALA A 107 -14.50 13.98 3.77
C ALA A 107 -13.55 14.69 4.76
N SER A 108 -12.24 14.53 4.57
CA SER A 108 -11.23 15.21 5.39
C SER A 108 -11.06 16.68 5.05
N LEU A 109 -11.11 17.07 3.78
CA LEU A 109 -10.98 18.46 3.36
C LEU A 109 -12.21 19.31 3.69
N LYS A 110 -13.40 18.71 3.59
CA LYS A 110 -14.70 19.38 3.85
C LYS A 110 -15.10 19.34 5.32
N SER A 111 -14.22 18.89 6.21
CA SER A 111 -14.55 18.78 7.63
C SER A 111 -14.84 20.16 8.23
N ASP A 112 -15.97 20.24 8.94
CA ASP A 112 -16.33 21.40 9.75
C ASP A 112 -15.21 21.64 10.79
N PRO A 113 -14.71 22.86 10.98
CA PRO A 113 -13.72 23.18 12.02
C PRO A 113 -14.11 22.73 13.43
N ARG A 114 -15.40 22.46 13.66
CA ARG A 114 -15.95 21.94 14.92
C ARG A 114 -15.86 20.42 15.08
N LYS A 115 -15.65 19.66 14.00
CA LYS A 115 -15.48 18.20 14.06
C LYS A 115 -14.11 17.84 14.60
N LYS A 116 -14.04 16.81 15.43
CA LYS A 116 -12.77 16.31 15.92
C LYS A 116 -12.05 15.56 14.78
N PRO A 117 -10.70 15.51 14.77
CA PRO A 117 -9.94 14.70 13.83
C PRO A 117 -10.42 13.24 13.76
N ASP A 118 -10.79 12.65 14.90
CA ASP A 118 -11.30 11.28 14.99
C ASP A 118 -12.62 11.07 14.23
N ASP A 119 -13.52 12.08 14.21
CA ASP A 119 -14.80 11.99 13.48
C ASP A 119 -14.57 11.91 11.97
N VAL A 120 -13.56 12.63 11.47
CA VAL A 120 -13.17 12.62 10.05
C VAL A 120 -12.59 11.26 9.67
N LEU A 121 -11.73 10.71 10.54
CA LEU A 121 -11.10 9.41 10.31
C LEU A 121 -12.11 8.30 10.32
N HIS A 122 -13.07 8.30 11.25
CA HIS A 122 -14.13 7.30 11.27
C HIS A 122 -14.91 7.22 9.94
N VAL A 123 -15.15 8.38 9.30
CA VAL A 123 -15.76 8.41 7.95
C VAL A 123 -14.83 7.83 6.89
N ALA A 124 -13.56 8.22 6.88
CA ALA A 124 -12.57 7.70 5.94
C ALA A 124 -12.41 6.17 6.08
N ASP A 125 -12.32 5.68 7.33
CA ASP A 125 -12.23 4.27 7.67
C ASP A 125 -13.44 3.50 7.15
N SER A 126 -14.65 4.00 7.41
CA SER A 126 -15.88 3.37 6.95
C SER A 126 -15.86 3.20 5.42
N ILE A 127 -15.40 4.22 4.68
CA ILE A 127 -15.34 4.17 3.21
C ILE A 127 -14.30 3.13 2.72
N LEU A 128 -13.12 3.11 3.33
CA LEU A 128 -11.99 2.26 2.91
C LEU A 128 -12.19 0.79 3.33
N ASP A 129 -12.62 0.57 4.57
CA ASP A 129 -12.90 -0.75 5.12
C ASP A 129 -14.12 -1.38 4.41
N SER A 130 -15.17 -0.60 4.09
CA SER A 130 -16.30 -1.11 3.30
C SER A 130 -15.88 -1.59 1.91
N TRP A 131 -14.91 -0.94 1.25
CA TRP A 131 -14.40 -1.44 -0.03
C TRP A 131 -13.75 -2.82 0.14
N LEU A 132 -12.89 -2.99 1.14
CA LEU A 132 -12.21 -4.26 1.42
C LEU A 132 -13.18 -5.39 1.81
N LEU A 133 -14.17 -5.07 2.65
CA LEU A 133 -15.14 -6.03 3.17
C LEU A 133 -16.13 -6.53 2.11
N LEU A 134 -16.53 -5.64 1.19
CA LEU A 134 -17.46 -5.94 0.10
C LEU A 134 -16.80 -6.55 -1.13
N LEU A 135 -15.49 -6.84 -1.10
CA LEU A 135 -14.85 -7.58 -2.18
C LEU A 135 -15.38 -9.03 -2.26
N PRO A 136 -15.69 -9.53 -3.45
CA PRO A 136 -15.93 -10.94 -3.67
C PRO A 136 -14.78 -11.82 -3.22
N LYS A 137 -15.08 -13.05 -2.75
CA LYS A 137 -14.02 -14.02 -2.42
C LYS A 137 -13.03 -14.21 -3.57
N THR A 138 -13.52 -14.24 -4.81
CA THR A 138 -12.72 -14.35 -6.03
C THR A 138 -11.84 -13.13 -6.31
N LYS A 139 -12.24 -11.95 -5.83
CA LYS A 139 -11.54 -10.67 -6.02
C LYS A 139 -10.69 -10.26 -4.81
N LYS A 140 -10.83 -10.96 -3.69
CA LYS A 140 -9.87 -10.89 -2.58
C LYS A 140 -8.54 -11.54 -2.96
N GLN A 141 -8.50 -12.50 -3.89
CA GLN A 141 -7.25 -13.13 -4.32
C GLN A 141 -6.65 -12.38 -5.51
N VAL A 142 -5.51 -11.72 -5.29
CA VAL A 142 -4.81 -10.95 -6.34
C VAL A 142 -4.05 -11.85 -7.32
N MET A 143 -3.60 -13.03 -6.88
CA MET A 143 -2.95 -13.99 -7.75
C MET A 143 -3.98 -14.96 -8.32
N LEU A 144 -4.02 -15.06 -9.65
CA LEU A 144 -4.89 -15.97 -10.37
C LEU A 144 -4.40 -17.41 -10.21
N ARG A 145 -5.28 -18.38 -10.50
CA ARG A 145 -4.93 -19.80 -10.51
C ARG A 145 -3.84 -20.15 -11.53
N SER A 146 -3.66 -19.33 -12.56
CA SER A 146 -2.57 -19.46 -13.54
C SER A 146 -1.20 -19.10 -12.94
N GLY A 147 -1.15 -18.49 -11.75
CA GLY A 147 0.07 -17.93 -11.16
C GLY A 147 0.34 -16.48 -11.57
N GLU A 148 -0.47 -15.91 -12.45
CA GLU A 148 -0.37 -14.51 -12.87
C GLU A 148 -0.99 -13.58 -11.82
N ILE A 149 -0.51 -12.33 -11.80
CA ILE A 149 -1.07 -11.28 -10.94
C ILE A 149 -2.18 -10.56 -11.69
N ASP A 150 -3.33 -10.39 -11.05
CA ASP A 150 -4.33 -9.43 -11.47
C ASP A 150 -3.82 -8.01 -11.17
N GLU A 151 -3.23 -7.37 -12.17
CA GLU A 151 -2.60 -6.06 -12.02
C GLU A 151 -3.58 -4.97 -11.59
N LEU A 152 -4.87 -5.09 -11.90
CA LEU A 152 -5.88 -4.10 -11.53
C LEU A 152 -6.23 -4.21 -10.05
N LEU A 153 -6.45 -5.43 -9.55
CA LEU A 153 -6.64 -5.66 -8.11
C LEU A 153 -5.36 -5.37 -7.31
N PHE A 154 -4.19 -5.71 -7.83
CA PHE A 154 -2.91 -5.38 -7.21
C PHE A 154 -2.78 -3.87 -6.96
N GLN A 155 -3.08 -3.06 -7.98
CA GLN A 155 -3.12 -1.60 -7.87
C GLN A 155 -4.19 -1.11 -6.89
N ALA A 156 -5.39 -1.70 -6.93
CA ALA A 156 -6.50 -1.32 -6.06
C ALA A 156 -6.18 -1.53 -4.58
N HIS A 157 -5.62 -2.70 -4.22
CA HIS A 157 -5.19 -2.98 -2.86
C HIS A 157 -4.05 -2.07 -2.39
N LEU A 158 -3.01 -1.87 -3.22
CA LEU A 158 -1.93 -0.95 -2.89
C LEU A 158 -2.43 0.48 -2.65
N LEU A 159 -3.39 0.94 -3.46
CA LEU A 159 -4.02 2.24 -3.31
C LEU A 159 -4.74 2.37 -1.97
N ILE A 160 -5.63 1.42 -1.63
CA ILE A 160 -6.39 1.48 -0.37
C ILE A 160 -5.44 1.49 0.83
N HIS A 161 -4.42 0.62 0.83
CA HIS A 161 -3.47 0.57 1.94
C HIS A 161 -2.60 1.84 2.03
N VAL A 162 -2.16 2.44 0.92
CA VAL A 162 -1.40 3.69 1.02
C VAL A 162 -2.26 4.86 1.49
N VAL A 163 -3.54 4.89 1.13
CA VAL A 163 -4.48 5.90 1.62
C VAL A 163 -4.69 5.75 3.12
N MET A 164 -4.89 4.52 3.61
CA MET A 164 -4.95 4.21 5.05
C MET A 164 -3.68 4.65 5.79
N ILE A 165 -2.50 4.33 5.26
CA ILE A 165 -1.21 4.77 5.83
C ILE A 165 -1.16 6.30 5.93
N GLY A 166 -1.55 6.99 4.86
CA GLY A 166 -1.52 8.46 4.81
C GLY A 166 -2.45 9.12 5.83
N PHE A 167 -3.60 8.52 6.14
CA PHE A 167 -4.52 9.04 7.17
C PHE A 167 -4.04 8.75 8.59
N HIS A 168 -3.52 7.56 8.85
CA HIS A 168 -3.22 7.12 10.21
C HIS A 168 -1.80 7.45 10.66
N ARG A 169 -0.81 7.50 9.74
CA ARG A 169 0.59 7.74 10.12
C ARG A 169 0.80 9.05 10.88
N PRO A 170 0.21 10.19 10.47
CA PRO A 170 0.32 11.46 11.21
C PRO A 170 -0.17 11.39 12.67
N LEU A 171 -1.01 10.40 13.00
CA LEU A 171 -1.66 10.25 14.31
C LEU A 171 -1.15 9.04 15.10
N SER A 172 -0.10 8.39 14.59
CA SER A 172 0.48 7.18 15.17
C SER A 172 1.79 7.45 15.91
N ASP A 173 2.32 6.43 16.59
CA ASP A 173 3.67 6.44 17.16
C ASP A 173 4.79 6.39 16.10
N LEU A 174 4.44 6.28 14.81
CA LEU A 174 5.39 6.23 13.70
C LEU A 174 5.80 7.64 13.29
N LYS A 175 6.66 8.25 14.11
CA LYS A 175 7.23 9.59 13.95
C LYS A 175 7.83 9.78 12.54
N PHE A 176 7.62 10.97 11.96
CA PHE A 176 8.32 11.40 10.76
C PHE A 176 9.75 11.81 11.12
N ASN A 177 10.72 11.40 10.30
CA ASN A 177 12.10 11.85 10.40
C ASN A 177 12.38 12.90 9.29
N ALA A 178 13.07 14.00 9.61
CA ALA A 178 13.41 15.05 8.64
C ALA A 178 14.20 14.53 7.43
N VAL A 179 14.94 13.42 7.56
CA VAL A 179 15.63 12.79 6.42
C VAL A 179 14.65 12.26 5.36
N GLU A 180 13.40 12.00 5.72
CA GLU A 180 12.37 11.51 4.81
C GLU A 180 12.04 12.51 3.70
N ASP A 181 12.28 13.81 3.91
CA ASP A 181 12.06 14.88 2.92
C ASP A 181 12.90 14.69 1.64
N ILE A 182 13.93 13.85 1.70
CA ILE A 182 14.72 13.43 0.53
C ILE A 182 13.86 12.60 -0.44
N SER A 183 12.84 11.90 0.05
CA SER A 183 11.96 11.06 -0.76
C SER A 183 10.95 11.89 -1.54
N SER A 184 10.91 11.66 -2.86
CA SER A 184 9.89 12.27 -3.73
C SER A 184 8.47 11.75 -3.53
N CYS A 185 8.28 10.75 -2.66
CA CYS A 185 6.98 10.20 -2.28
C CYS A 185 6.70 10.38 -0.77
N ALA A 186 7.51 11.15 -0.04
CA ALA A 186 7.20 11.48 1.36
C ALA A 186 5.98 12.41 1.42
N ARG A 187 5.20 12.28 2.49
CA ARG A 187 4.11 13.20 2.81
C ARG A 187 4.54 14.12 3.93
N ASP A 188 3.89 15.29 3.97
CA ASP A 188 4.10 16.25 5.03
C ASP A 188 3.76 15.65 6.40
N PRO A 189 4.57 15.94 7.43
CA PRO A 189 4.29 15.51 8.79
C PRO A 189 3.00 16.16 9.33
N ALA A 190 2.45 15.59 10.40
CA ALA A 190 1.37 16.24 11.13
C ALA A 190 1.81 17.65 11.59
N PRO A 191 0.93 18.67 11.50
CA PRO A 191 1.17 19.94 12.16
C PRO A 191 1.40 19.73 13.67
N ASP A 192 2.27 20.54 14.28
CA ASP A 192 2.48 20.50 15.72
C ASP A 192 1.14 20.66 16.45
N GLY A 193 0.79 19.67 17.27
CA GLY A 193 -0.51 19.57 17.90
C GLY A 193 -0.48 18.71 19.16
N PRO A 194 -1.59 18.66 19.92
CA PRO A 194 -1.72 17.78 21.06
C PRO A 194 -1.52 16.32 20.65
N THR A 195 -1.05 15.48 21.58
CA THR A 195 -0.95 14.03 21.36
C THR A 195 -2.30 13.48 20.92
N PRO A 196 -2.39 12.75 19.80
CA PRO A 196 -3.63 12.16 19.34
C PRO A 196 -4.26 11.24 20.40
N GLU A 197 -5.58 11.29 20.52
CA GLU A 197 -6.33 10.24 21.22
C GLU A 197 -6.16 8.92 20.45
N HIS A 198 -6.23 7.77 21.13
CA HIS A 198 -6.16 6.44 20.49
C HIS A 198 -4.91 6.14 19.63
N ILE A 199 -3.74 6.70 19.96
CA ILE A 199 -2.49 6.52 19.20
C ILE A 199 -2.19 5.06 18.79
N ASN A 200 -2.47 4.09 19.67
CA ASN A 200 -2.30 2.67 19.41
C ASN A 200 -3.15 2.16 18.24
N VAL A 201 -4.38 2.65 18.09
CA VAL A 201 -5.27 2.28 16.97
C VAL A 201 -4.67 2.74 15.65
N HIS A 202 -4.18 3.99 15.60
CA HIS A 202 -3.51 4.52 14.41
C HIS A 202 -2.23 3.74 14.09
N THR A 203 -1.39 3.48 15.10
CA THR A 203 -0.16 2.68 14.93
C THR A 203 -0.46 1.30 14.36
N VAL A 204 -1.42 0.57 14.92
CA VAL A 204 -1.81 -0.76 14.45
C VAL A 204 -2.34 -0.71 13.03
N ARG A 205 -3.17 0.28 12.67
CA ARG A 205 -3.69 0.41 11.30
C ARG A 205 -2.60 0.67 10.27
N VAL A 206 -1.60 1.50 10.60
CA VAL A 206 -0.46 1.71 9.70
C VAL A 206 0.33 0.43 9.53
N LEU A 207 0.69 -0.25 10.62
CA LEU A 207 1.47 -1.48 10.57
C LEU A 207 0.76 -2.60 9.79
N ARG A 208 -0.55 -2.78 10.00
CA ARG A 208 -1.36 -3.74 9.24
C ARG A 208 -1.42 -3.39 7.76
N SER A 209 -1.59 -2.11 7.41
CA SER A 209 -1.61 -1.68 6.01
C SER A 209 -0.25 -1.89 5.33
N VAL A 210 0.85 -1.59 6.03
CA VAL A 210 2.21 -1.89 5.58
C VAL A 210 2.39 -3.40 5.37
N GLU A 211 1.96 -4.22 6.32
CA GLU A 211 2.05 -5.67 6.21
C GLU A 211 1.27 -6.20 5.00
N SER A 212 0.06 -5.69 4.74
CA SER A 212 -0.70 -6.03 3.54
C SER A 212 0.03 -5.65 2.25
N GLN A 213 0.66 -4.47 2.19
CA GLN A 213 1.52 -4.12 1.04
C GLN A 213 2.68 -5.11 0.89
N ILE A 214 3.37 -5.46 1.98
CA ILE A 214 4.47 -6.43 1.96
C ILE A 214 4.01 -7.80 1.45
N ARG A 215 2.82 -8.28 1.86
CA ARG A 215 2.26 -9.55 1.37
C ARG A 215 2.02 -9.53 -0.13
N LEU A 216 1.54 -8.42 -0.68
CA LEU A 216 1.39 -8.23 -2.13
C LEU A 216 2.76 -8.30 -2.84
N LEU A 217 3.78 -7.62 -2.31
CA LEU A 217 5.14 -7.64 -2.86
C LEU A 217 5.81 -9.03 -2.76
N ALA A 218 5.41 -9.83 -1.77
CA ALA A 218 5.93 -11.17 -1.54
C ALA A 218 5.33 -12.22 -2.50
N LEU A 219 4.31 -11.87 -3.29
CA LEU A 219 3.74 -12.79 -4.27
C LEU A 219 4.82 -13.33 -5.23
N PRO A 220 4.76 -14.63 -5.60
CA PRO A 220 5.83 -15.31 -6.33
C PRO A 220 5.84 -15.02 -7.84
N SER A 221 5.34 -13.87 -8.29
CA SER A 221 5.40 -13.48 -9.70
C SER A 221 6.74 -12.85 -10.05
N ARG A 222 7.43 -13.37 -11.07
CA ARG A 222 8.70 -12.84 -11.56
C ARG A 222 8.72 -12.88 -13.09
N PRO A 223 9.31 -11.87 -13.78
CA PRO A 223 9.91 -10.65 -13.24
C PRO A 223 8.90 -9.71 -12.55
N PHE A 224 9.37 -8.88 -11.63
CA PHE A 224 8.52 -7.99 -10.83
C PHE A 224 8.17 -6.72 -11.66
N ASN A 225 7.25 -6.89 -12.61
CA ASN A 225 6.91 -5.90 -13.63
C ASN A 225 5.55 -5.27 -13.33
N HIS A 226 5.53 -4.19 -12.56
CA HIS A 226 4.32 -3.45 -12.26
C HIS A 226 4.36 -2.02 -12.80
N THR A 227 3.19 -1.37 -12.80
CA THR A 227 3.04 0.05 -13.15
C THR A 227 3.95 0.95 -12.31
N PRO A 228 4.52 2.04 -12.85
CA PRO A 228 5.37 2.94 -12.07
C PRO A 228 4.66 3.59 -10.88
N PHE A 229 3.32 3.68 -10.89
CA PHE A 229 2.54 4.25 -9.79
C PHE A 229 2.63 3.44 -8.49
N CYS A 230 2.89 2.13 -8.56
CA CYS A 230 3.15 1.29 -7.38
C CYS A 230 4.33 1.81 -6.57
N THR A 231 5.30 2.49 -7.20
CA THR A 231 6.49 3.04 -6.54
C THR A 231 6.13 3.92 -5.35
N CYS A 232 5.26 4.92 -5.53
CA CYS A 232 4.92 5.82 -4.42
C CYS A 232 4.02 5.13 -3.39
N MET A 233 3.10 4.25 -3.82
CA MET A 233 2.24 3.49 -2.92
C MET A 233 3.06 2.67 -1.92
N VAL A 234 4.09 1.99 -2.43
CA VAL A 234 5.01 1.13 -1.65
C VAL A 234 6.04 1.94 -0.87
N SER A 235 6.52 3.05 -1.43
CA SER A 235 7.49 3.92 -0.76
C SER A 235 6.95 4.47 0.54
N GLU A 236 5.71 4.94 0.55
CA GLU A 236 5.08 5.51 1.74
C GLU A 236 4.96 4.47 2.87
N GLY A 237 4.58 3.23 2.56
CA GLY A 237 4.60 2.13 3.52
C GLY A 237 6.00 1.77 4.01
N THR A 238 7.00 1.83 3.13
CA THR A 238 8.41 1.59 3.49
C THR A 238 8.93 2.65 4.47
N LEU A 239 8.57 3.92 4.29
CA LEU A 239 8.94 5.00 5.20
C LEU A 239 8.29 4.80 6.58
N ALA A 240 7.01 4.41 6.62
CA ALA A 240 6.34 4.05 7.86
C ALA A 240 7.02 2.87 8.57
N LEU A 241 7.43 1.83 7.83
CA LEU A 241 8.15 0.68 8.39
C LEU A 241 9.55 1.05 8.91
N LEU A 242 10.25 1.96 8.24
CA LEU A 242 11.54 2.50 8.70
C LEU A 242 11.39 3.29 9.99
N SER A 243 10.34 4.09 10.12
CA SER A 243 9.97 4.76 11.38
C SER A 243 9.70 3.74 12.49
N ALA A 244 8.93 2.69 12.21
CA ALA A 244 8.68 1.61 13.15
C ALA A 244 9.98 0.93 13.61
N CYS A 245 10.90 0.62 12.69
CA CYS A 245 12.22 0.07 13.02
C CYS A 245 13.02 0.96 13.98
N LYS A 246 12.90 2.29 13.84
CA LYS A 246 13.63 3.24 14.68
C LYS A 246 13.01 3.36 16.07
N PHE A 247 11.72 3.59 16.13
CA PHE A 247 11.07 4.05 17.36
C PHE A 247 10.39 2.92 18.13
N LEU A 248 9.80 1.94 17.44
CA LEU A 248 8.88 0.97 18.05
C LEU A 248 9.47 -0.45 18.15
N LEU A 249 9.97 -1.00 17.04
CA LEU A 249 10.30 -2.42 16.93
C LEU A 249 11.65 -2.76 17.57
N ARG A 250 11.73 -3.93 18.21
CA ARG A 250 12.94 -4.45 18.86
C ARG A 250 13.10 -5.95 18.58
N GLY A 251 14.30 -6.48 18.84
CA GLY A 251 14.57 -7.92 18.78
C GLY A 251 14.14 -8.60 17.47
N HIS A 252 13.30 -9.63 17.57
CA HIS A 252 12.84 -10.44 16.44
C HIS A 252 11.97 -9.65 15.44
N GLU A 253 11.07 -8.79 15.94
CA GLU A 253 10.18 -7.98 15.09
C GLU A 253 10.97 -7.00 14.23
N LEU A 254 12.02 -6.39 14.82
CA LEU A 254 12.94 -5.53 14.07
C LEU A 254 13.67 -6.31 12.97
N ALA A 255 14.06 -7.56 13.22
CA ALA A 255 14.69 -8.39 12.20
C ALA A 255 13.75 -8.67 11.03
N ILE A 256 12.49 -9.05 11.32
CA ILE A 256 11.44 -9.26 10.31
C ILE A 256 11.22 -7.98 9.49
N ALA A 257 11.01 -6.84 10.15
CA ALA A 257 10.78 -5.56 9.46
C ALA A 257 11.96 -5.18 8.54
N ARG A 258 13.20 -5.47 8.96
CA ARG A 258 14.38 -5.26 8.10
C ARG A 258 14.38 -6.19 6.88
N ASP A 259 13.91 -7.43 6.98
CA ASP A 259 13.79 -8.34 5.84
C ASP A 259 12.70 -7.88 4.87
N GLN A 260 11.59 -7.37 5.39
CA GLN A 260 10.51 -6.76 4.59
C GLN A 260 10.99 -5.48 3.85
N ILE A 261 11.82 -4.65 4.48
CA ILE A 261 12.48 -3.51 3.81
C ILE A 261 13.42 -3.99 2.70
N ARG A 262 14.19 -5.07 2.93
CA ARG A 262 15.06 -5.66 1.90
C ARG A 262 14.25 -6.18 0.70
N LEU A 263 13.15 -6.88 0.94
CA LEU A 263 12.22 -7.32 -0.10
C LEU A 263 11.74 -6.12 -0.92
N THR A 264 11.25 -5.08 -0.26
CA THR A 264 10.72 -3.89 -0.90
C THR A 264 11.76 -3.18 -1.77
N ILE A 265 12.98 -2.98 -1.26
CA ILE A 265 14.09 -2.42 -2.03
C ILE A 265 14.43 -3.32 -3.22
N GLY A 266 14.39 -4.65 -3.07
CA GLY A 266 14.61 -5.60 -4.17
C GLY A 266 13.57 -5.47 -5.29
N CYS A 267 12.29 -5.44 -4.91
CA CYS A 267 11.17 -5.20 -5.83
C CYS A 267 11.32 -3.87 -6.59
N LEU A 268 11.56 -2.78 -5.87
CA LEU A 268 11.72 -1.45 -6.48
C LEU A 268 12.99 -1.35 -7.36
N LYS A 269 14.07 -2.07 -7.03
CA LYS A 269 15.25 -2.16 -7.92
C LYS A 269 14.90 -2.78 -9.26
N ASN A 270 14.17 -3.90 -9.26
CA ASN A 270 13.75 -4.58 -10.49
C ASN A 270 12.87 -3.67 -11.36
N MET A 271 11.88 -2.98 -10.75
CA MET A 271 11.10 -1.95 -11.44
C MET A 271 11.96 -0.78 -11.94
N GLY A 272 13.02 -0.43 -11.21
CA GLY A 272 13.93 0.67 -11.52
C GLY A 272 14.72 0.46 -12.82
N ASP A 273 14.83 -0.77 -13.31
CA ASP A 273 15.46 -1.09 -14.60
C ASP A 273 14.65 -0.53 -15.78
N LEU A 274 13.31 -0.45 -15.63
CA LEU A 274 12.40 0.12 -16.63
C LEU A 274 12.03 1.58 -16.32
N TRP A 275 11.93 1.93 -15.04
CA TRP A 275 11.38 3.21 -14.60
C TRP A 275 12.42 4.08 -13.89
N PRO A 276 12.99 5.12 -14.56
CA PRO A 276 14.03 5.97 -13.95
C PRO A 276 13.61 6.67 -12.66
N ARG A 277 12.33 7.01 -12.52
CA ARG A 277 11.80 7.59 -11.26
C ARG A 277 11.88 6.59 -10.11
N THR A 278 11.62 5.31 -10.37
CA THR A 278 11.74 4.24 -9.37
C THR A 278 13.19 4.02 -8.98
N SER A 279 14.12 4.02 -9.93
CA SER A 279 15.56 3.94 -9.62
C SER A 279 16.04 5.08 -8.71
N ARG A 280 15.57 6.33 -8.96
CA ARG A 280 15.83 7.45 -8.05
C ARG A 280 15.19 7.23 -6.67
N ASN A 281 13.95 6.76 -6.62
CA ASN A 281 13.25 6.48 -5.37
C ASN A 281 13.95 5.40 -4.53
N VAL A 282 14.47 4.34 -5.15
CA VAL A 282 15.31 3.33 -4.48
C VAL A 282 16.50 4.00 -3.78
N SER A 283 17.19 4.91 -4.48
CA SER A 283 18.34 5.62 -3.92
C SER A 283 17.94 6.50 -2.73
N GLN A 284 16.78 7.16 -2.81
CA GLN A 284 16.21 7.97 -1.71
C GLN A 284 15.90 7.09 -0.48
N ILE A 285 15.17 5.98 -0.66
CA ILE A 285 14.82 5.04 0.42
C ILE A 285 16.08 4.47 1.06
N GLN A 286 17.10 4.11 0.27
CA GLN A 286 18.36 3.60 0.80
C GLN A 286 19.12 4.64 1.62
N ALA A 287 19.12 5.92 1.20
CA ALA A 287 19.73 7.00 1.97
C ALA A 287 19.02 7.19 3.32
N ILE A 288 17.68 7.26 3.31
CA ILE A 288 16.84 7.35 4.50
C ILE A 288 17.10 6.16 5.43
N ALA A 289 17.06 4.93 4.90
CA ALA A 289 17.27 3.73 5.67
C ALA A 289 18.65 3.68 6.34
N LYS A 290 19.71 4.12 5.64
CA LYS A 290 21.06 4.20 6.22
C LYS A 290 21.11 5.16 7.40
N HIS A 291 20.47 6.32 7.27
CA HIS A 291 20.43 7.33 8.32
C HIS A 291 19.60 6.86 9.52
N VAL A 292 18.33 6.47 9.27
CA VAL A 292 17.38 6.05 10.31
C VAL A 292 17.92 4.88 11.13
N LEU A 293 18.48 3.87 10.45
CA LEU A 293 19.01 2.67 11.09
C LEU A 293 20.45 2.82 11.61
N GLY A 294 21.08 3.99 11.47
CA GLY A 294 22.45 4.24 11.94
C GLY A 294 23.51 3.38 11.24
N ILE A 295 23.29 3.04 9.97
CA ILE A 295 24.21 2.22 9.14
C ILE A 295 25.31 3.09 8.50
N GLU A 296 25.22 4.42 8.62
CA GLU A 296 26.32 5.30 8.23
C GLU A 296 27.61 4.79 8.89
N ALA A 297 28.62 4.52 8.05
CA ALA A 297 29.90 4.03 8.51
C ALA A 297 30.38 4.99 9.59
N ARG A 298 30.56 4.48 10.81
CA ARG A 298 31.39 5.12 11.81
C ARG A 298 32.72 5.34 11.10
N ALA A 299 32.92 6.55 10.57
CA ALA A 299 34.18 6.92 9.98
C ALA A 299 35.20 6.65 11.09
N VAL A 300 36.04 5.64 10.87
CA VAL A 300 37.13 5.31 11.77
C VAL A 300 37.87 6.64 11.94
N PRO A 301 38.05 7.15 13.17
CA PRO A 301 38.91 8.31 13.38
C PRO A 301 40.23 7.94 12.73
N LYS A 302 40.66 8.72 11.72
CA LYS A 302 42.01 8.57 11.19
C LYS A 302 42.93 8.74 12.39
N ASP A 303 43.57 7.65 12.78
CA ASP A 303 44.66 7.66 13.75
C ASP A 303 45.68 8.70 13.30
N ALA A 304 45.66 9.84 13.97
CA ALA A 304 46.81 10.73 14.01
C ALA A 304 47.78 10.11 15.01
N SER A 305 48.63 9.23 14.48
CA SER A 305 49.88 8.84 15.13
C SER A 305 50.69 10.10 15.46
N GLY A 306 51.10 10.23 16.73
CA GLY A 306 52.23 11.08 17.11
C GLY A 306 52.00 11.94 18.36
N SER A 307 52.14 11.35 19.55
CA SER A 307 53.24 11.66 20.48
C SER A 307 52.86 11.27 21.90
N ALA A 308 53.65 10.36 22.47
CA ALA A 308 53.61 10.02 23.87
C ALA A 308 53.93 11.25 24.74
N HIS A 309 53.18 11.43 25.83
CA HIS A 309 53.75 11.76 27.13
C HIS A 309 52.81 11.29 28.25
N SER A 310 53.45 10.71 29.25
CA SER A 310 52.90 9.95 30.37
C SER A 310 52.34 10.85 31.47
N ALA A 311 51.22 10.45 32.10
CA ALA A 311 50.99 10.60 33.54
C ALA A 311 49.77 9.79 34.02
N THR A 312 50.05 8.84 34.90
CA THR A 312 49.25 8.31 36.04
C THR A 312 48.37 9.40 36.69
N SER A 313 47.18 9.17 37.29
CA SER A 313 46.77 8.09 38.21
C SER A 313 45.31 8.28 38.72
N VAL A 314 44.82 7.21 39.39
CA VAL A 314 43.81 7.09 40.47
C VAL A 314 42.31 7.05 40.12
N SER A 315 41.73 5.94 40.57
CA SER A 315 40.33 5.56 40.76
C SER A 315 39.62 6.33 41.88
N ASP A 316 38.31 6.54 41.69
CA ASP A 316 37.21 6.40 42.67
C ASP A 316 35.93 6.73 41.87
N GLY A 317 34.78 6.07 41.95
CA GLY A 317 34.20 5.31 43.02
C GLY A 317 32.74 5.77 43.14
N ASN A 318 31.82 4.91 42.68
CA ASN A 318 30.42 4.79 43.13
C ASN A 318 29.36 5.81 42.66
N GLY A 319 28.17 5.30 42.26
CA GLY A 319 26.92 6.03 42.46
C GLY A 319 25.77 5.85 41.47
N SER A 320 24.98 4.80 41.69
CA SER A 320 23.51 4.72 41.52
C SER A 320 22.89 4.62 40.12
N SER A 321 22.47 3.39 39.82
CA SER A 321 21.32 3.06 38.97
C SER A 321 20.05 3.82 39.39
N THR A 322 19.29 4.26 38.39
CA THR A 322 17.84 4.46 38.52
C THR A 322 17.17 3.74 37.36
N ASP A 323 16.62 2.57 37.68
CA ASP A 323 15.74 1.81 36.80
C ASP A 323 14.43 2.58 36.64
N ILE A 324 14.16 3.06 35.42
CA ILE A 324 12.81 3.42 35.00
C ILE A 324 12.24 2.19 34.31
N THR A 325 11.37 1.48 35.02
CA THR A 325 10.56 0.38 34.50
C THR A 325 9.60 0.91 33.43
N SER A 326 10.01 0.84 32.15
CA SER A 326 9.06 0.93 31.04
C SER A 326 8.39 -0.43 30.87
N SER A 327 7.07 -0.47 31.08
CA SER A 327 6.25 -1.66 30.83
C SER A 327 6.44 -2.14 29.39
N SER A 328 6.86 -3.39 29.24
CA SER A 328 7.02 -4.09 27.97
C SER A 328 5.66 -4.20 27.27
N ASN A 329 5.45 -3.45 26.19
CA ASN A 329 4.33 -3.62 25.26
C ASN A 329 4.60 -4.79 24.28
N SER A 330 4.75 -6.00 24.81
CA SER A 330 4.90 -7.22 24.00
C SER A 330 3.59 -7.71 23.36
N ASP A 331 2.47 -7.01 23.56
CA ASP A 331 1.13 -7.50 23.20
C ASP A 331 0.59 -7.01 21.86
N VAL A 332 1.26 -6.06 21.17
CA VAL A 332 0.74 -5.54 19.89
C VAL A 332 0.83 -6.58 18.78
N PHE A 333 1.90 -7.38 18.73
CA PHE A 333 2.05 -8.42 17.69
C PHE A 333 1.36 -9.74 18.02
N SER A 334 1.08 -10.04 19.30
CA SER A 334 0.23 -11.18 19.67
C SER A 334 -1.23 -10.93 19.28
N THR A 335 -1.76 -9.71 19.50
CA THR A 335 -3.09 -9.31 18.99
C THR A 335 -3.16 -9.16 17.48
N ILE A 336 -2.03 -9.03 16.78
CA ILE A 336 -1.98 -9.08 15.30
C ILE A 336 -2.19 -10.51 14.79
N ARG A 337 -1.72 -11.55 15.51
CA ARG A 337 -1.90 -12.96 15.13
C ARG A 337 -3.31 -13.49 15.39
N ASP A 338 -3.96 -13.05 16.46
CA ASP A 338 -5.28 -13.58 16.86
C ASP A 338 -6.45 -13.09 16.00
N PHE A 339 -6.22 -12.17 15.04
CA PHE A 339 -7.23 -11.62 14.12
C PHE A 339 -7.10 -12.13 12.67
N ASP A 340 -6.36 -13.22 12.44
CA ASP A 340 -6.16 -13.86 11.12
C ASP A 340 -7.48 -14.26 10.40
N ASP A 341 -8.63 -14.15 11.06
CA ASP A 341 -9.96 -14.47 10.50
C ASP A 341 -10.66 -13.28 9.78
N ILE A 342 -10.15 -12.03 9.89
CA ILE A 342 -10.71 -10.87 9.17
C ILE A 342 -10.10 -10.72 7.76
N CYS A 343 -8.94 -11.32 7.53
CA CYS A 343 -8.28 -11.39 6.22
C CYS A 343 -8.17 -12.86 5.80
N GLY A 344 -9.31 -13.47 5.44
CA GLY A 344 -9.43 -14.88 5.04
C GLY A 344 -8.61 -15.26 3.81
N TRP A 345 -7.29 -15.28 3.95
CA TRP A 345 -6.31 -15.75 2.99
C TRP A 345 -5.47 -16.83 3.67
N PHE A 346 -6.08 -18.01 3.82
CA PHE A 346 -5.50 -19.34 3.59
C PHE A 346 -6.61 -20.36 3.84
N ASP A 347 -7.35 -20.70 2.78
CA ASP A 347 -7.90 -22.05 2.69
C ASP A 347 -7.27 -22.67 1.45
N ILE A 348 -6.14 -23.36 1.66
CA ILE A 348 -5.62 -24.29 0.65
C ILE A 348 -6.63 -25.44 0.68
N GLY A 349 -7.74 -25.26 -0.05
CA GLY A 349 -8.72 -26.30 -0.28
C GLY A 349 -8.00 -27.52 -0.84
N GLU A 350 -8.31 -28.67 -0.25
CA GLU A 350 -7.79 -30.02 -0.53
C GLU A 350 -7.07 -30.13 -1.88
N MET A 351 -5.73 -30.15 -1.83
CA MET A 351 -4.93 -30.66 -2.93
C MET A 351 -5.33 -32.12 -3.16
N ASP A 352 -6.12 -32.33 -4.20
CA ASP A 352 -6.48 -33.64 -4.71
C ASP A 352 -5.18 -34.44 -4.95
N SER A 353 -5.03 -35.54 -4.21
CA SER A 353 -3.80 -36.33 -4.16
C SER A 353 -3.67 -37.21 -5.39
N ALA A 354 -3.51 -36.64 -6.58
CA ALA A 354 -3.28 -37.42 -7.78
C ALA A 354 -2.73 -36.60 -8.96
N LEU A 355 -1.49 -36.10 -8.90
CA LEU A 355 -0.70 -35.87 -10.13
C LEU A 355 0.79 -36.19 -9.91
N PRO A 356 1.39 -37.10 -10.72
CA PRO A 356 2.80 -37.46 -10.63
C PRO A 356 3.62 -36.58 -11.58
N PHE A 357 4.63 -35.87 -11.06
CA PHE A 357 5.62 -35.20 -11.91
C PHE A 357 7.03 -35.40 -11.37
N TRP A 358 7.67 -36.49 -11.82
CA TRP A 358 9.11 -36.53 -12.07
C TRP A 358 9.42 -37.62 -13.11
N PRO A 359 10.12 -37.34 -14.21
CA PRO A 359 10.72 -38.39 -15.03
C PRO A 359 12.03 -38.81 -14.37
N ALA A 360 12.06 -40.03 -13.83
CA ALA A 360 13.30 -40.68 -13.43
C ALA A 360 14.03 -41.21 -14.66
N ASP A 361 15.35 -40.99 -14.68
CA ASP A 361 16.32 -41.51 -15.64
C ASP A 361 16.05 -42.94 -16.09
N GLN A 362 16.19 -43.18 -17.41
CA GLN A 362 16.41 -44.53 -17.94
C GLN A 362 17.75 -44.58 -18.66
N SER A 363 18.71 -45.23 -17.98
CA SER A 363 19.85 -45.89 -18.61
C SER A 363 19.75 -47.39 -18.31
N ALA A 364 19.97 -48.19 -19.37
CA ALA A 364 20.03 -49.66 -19.47
C ALA A 364 18.81 -50.33 -20.10
#